data_AF-A0A350UPJ8-F1
#
_entry.id   AF-A0A350UPJ8-F1
#
_cell.length_a   1.000
_cell.length_b   1.000
_cell.length_c   1.000
_cell.angle_alpha   90.00
_cell.angle_beta   90.00
_cell.angle_gamma   90.00
#
_symmetry.space_group_name_H-M   'P 1'
#
loop_
_entity.id
_entity.type
_entity.pdbx_description
1 polymer ?
#
loop_
_entity_poly.entity_id
_entity_poly.type
_entity_poly.pdbx_seq_one_letter_code
_entity_poly.pdbx_strand_id
1 'polypeptide(L)'
;MGEVRVEALRGVDFDLYAGELVVLLGPSGSGKSTLLNILGGLDRPTAGDVNFRGRNLSRARDAELTEYRRAEVGFVFQFYNLIPSLTARENVAIVTEIAKNPMKPEEALALVGLHDRLDHFPSQLSGGQQQRVAIARAIAKRPGVLLCDEPTGALDSATGVVVLEAIDRVNRELGTATAVITHNADIAAMASRVIHVSDGHIGSVEVNAARKSPSEIHW
;
A
#
# COMPACT_ATOMS: atom_id res chain seq x y z
N MET A 1 -3.70 -27.72 26.43
CA MET A 1 -3.24 -27.60 25.04
C MET A 1 -2.31 -26.40 25.00
N GLY A 2 -1.02 -26.62 24.73
CA GLY A 2 0.00 -25.57 24.79
C GLY A 2 -0.18 -24.54 23.68
N GLU A 3 0.10 -23.27 23.97
CA GLU A 3 0.14 -22.20 22.97
C GLU A 3 1.17 -22.57 21.88
N VAL A 4 0.68 -22.82 20.67
CA VAL A 4 1.56 -22.95 19.50
C VAL A 4 2.06 -21.55 19.16
N ARG A 5 3.35 -21.29 19.39
CA ARG A 5 3.99 -20.06 18.92
C ARG A 5 4.19 -20.14 17.41
N VAL A 6 3.62 -19.18 16.68
CA VAL A 6 3.76 -19.06 15.23
C VAL A 6 4.63 -17.86 14.93
N GLU A 7 5.80 -18.09 14.33
CA GLU A 7 6.68 -17.03 13.84
C GLU A 7 6.24 -16.63 12.43
N ALA A 8 5.63 -15.44 12.32
CA ALA A 8 5.13 -14.90 11.06
C ALA A 8 6.26 -14.45 10.12
N LEU A 9 7.38 -13.96 10.66
CA LEU A 9 8.59 -13.56 9.93
C LEU A 9 9.81 -14.19 10.60
N ARG A 10 10.74 -14.71 9.80
CA ARG A 10 11.87 -15.55 10.23
C ARG A 10 13.18 -15.05 9.61
N GLY A 11 13.68 -13.92 10.09
CA GLY A 11 14.95 -13.34 9.61
C GLY A 11 14.86 -12.79 8.18
N VAL A 12 13.96 -11.82 7.97
CA VAL A 12 13.73 -11.20 6.67
C VAL A 12 14.59 -9.95 6.48
N ASP A 13 15.40 -9.94 5.42
CA ASP A 13 16.13 -8.76 4.95
C ASP A 13 15.42 -8.15 3.74
N PHE A 14 14.94 -6.91 3.89
CA PHE A 14 14.16 -6.22 2.86
C PHE A 14 14.52 -4.75 2.80
N ASP A 15 14.79 -4.27 1.59
CA ASP A 15 14.97 -2.86 1.29
C ASP A 15 13.86 -2.40 0.34
N LEU A 16 13.35 -1.18 0.55
CA LEU A 16 12.44 -0.50 -0.36
C LEU A 16 13.00 0.88 -0.70
N TYR A 17 13.29 1.12 -1.98
CA TYR A 17 13.96 2.33 -2.42
C TYR A 17 12.96 3.42 -2.84
N ALA A 18 13.39 4.68 -2.76
CA ALA A 18 12.57 5.81 -3.19
C ALA A 18 12.19 5.69 -4.68
N GLY A 19 10.94 6.00 -5.03
CA GLY A 19 10.41 5.92 -6.39
C GLY A 19 10.20 4.50 -6.93
N GLU A 20 10.60 3.47 -6.19
CA GLU A 20 10.46 2.10 -6.62
C GLU A 20 9.04 1.57 -6.39
N LEU A 21 8.54 0.73 -7.31
CA LEU A 21 7.37 -0.12 -7.06
C LEU A 21 7.83 -1.57 -6.90
N VAL A 22 7.58 -2.18 -5.74
CA VAL A 22 7.90 -3.59 -5.44
C VAL A 22 6.61 -4.37 -5.25
N VAL A 23 6.60 -5.61 -5.73
CA VAL A 23 5.55 -6.58 -5.42
C VAL A 23 6.09 -7.65 -4.48
N LEU A 24 5.42 -7.85 -3.35
CA LEU A 24 5.66 -8.99 -2.47
C LEU A 24 4.65 -10.08 -2.82
N LEU A 25 5.14 -11.15 -3.43
CA LEU A 25 4.33 -12.24 -3.94
C LEU A 25 4.44 -13.47 -3.04
N GLY A 26 3.32 -14.09 -2.69
CA GLY A 26 3.35 -15.35 -1.96
C GLY A 26 1.98 -15.82 -1.49
N PRO A 27 1.85 -17.05 -0.98
CA PRO A 27 0.57 -17.60 -0.54
C PRO A 27 0.03 -16.89 0.71
N SER A 28 -1.27 -17.03 0.98
CA SER A 28 -1.87 -16.58 2.23
C SER A 28 -1.15 -17.18 3.44
N GLY A 29 -0.92 -16.38 4.48
CA GLY A 29 -0.20 -16.81 5.68
C GLY A 29 1.33 -16.79 5.57
N SER A 30 1.92 -16.37 4.44
CA SER A 30 3.38 -16.34 4.29
C SER A 30 4.12 -15.24 5.07
N GLY A 31 3.40 -14.32 5.73
CA GLY A 31 3.98 -13.23 6.52
C GLY A 31 3.97 -11.85 5.84
N LYS A 32 3.50 -11.74 4.59
CA LYS A 32 3.46 -10.48 3.81
C LYS A 32 2.78 -9.32 4.55
N SER A 33 1.56 -9.53 5.07
CA SER A 33 0.82 -8.46 5.78
C SER A 33 1.50 -8.08 7.09
N THR A 34 2.14 -9.03 7.78
CA THR A 34 2.96 -8.74 8.97
C THR A 34 4.15 -7.86 8.60
N LEU A 35 4.88 -8.18 7.53
CA LEU A 35 5.99 -7.35 7.05
C LEU A 35 5.51 -5.95 6.66
N LEU A 36 4.41 -5.85 5.92
CA LEU A 36 3.82 -4.58 5.50
C LEU A 36 3.38 -3.72 6.72
N ASN A 37 2.77 -4.33 7.73
CA ASN A 37 2.38 -3.64 8.97
C ASN A 37 3.59 -3.14 9.76
N ILE A 38 4.67 -3.92 9.83
CA ILE A 38 5.92 -3.52 10.47
C ILE A 38 6.56 -2.35 9.73
N LEU A 39 6.66 -2.41 8.39
CA LEU A 39 7.20 -1.32 7.55
C LEU A 39 6.40 -0.02 7.71
N GLY A 40 5.09 -0.12 7.84
CA GLY A 40 4.22 1.03 8.08
C GLY A 40 4.12 1.46 9.54
N GLY A 41 4.84 0.81 10.45
CA GLY A 41 4.84 1.15 11.88
C GLY A 41 3.49 0.93 12.56
N LEU A 42 2.64 0.03 12.03
CA LEU A 42 1.42 -0.45 12.70
C LEU A 42 1.72 -1.57 13.70
N ASP A 43 2.83 -2.27 13.50
CA ASP A 43 3.31 -3.33 14.39
C ASP A 43 4.82 -3.17 14.63
N ARG A 44 5.36 -3.87 15.63
CA ARG A 44 6.79 -3.89 15.95
C ARG A 44 7.39 -5.27 15.68
N PRO A 45 8.62 -5.35 15.15
CA PRO A 45 9.29 -6.63 15.04
C PRO A 45 9.62 -7.16 16.45
N THR A 46 9.45 -8.47 16.66
CA THR A 46 9.90 -9.14 17.90
C THR A 46 11.42 -9.09 18.04
N ALA A 47 12.14 -9.16 16.92
CA ALA A 47 13.59 -9.04 16.82
C ALA A 47 13.99 -8.43 15.47
N GLY A 48 15.15 -7.77 15.42
CA GLY A 48 15.64 -7.07 14.23
C GLY A 48 15.29 -5.58 14.22
N ASP A 49 15.75 -4.89 13.17
CA ASP A 49 15.67 -3.44 13.07
C ASP A 49 14.95 -3.02 11.78
N VAL A 50 14.07 -2.03 11.90
CA VAL A 50 13.40 -1.37 10.77
C VAL A 50 13.88 0.06 10.73
N ASN A 51 14.41 0.49 9.59
CA ASN A 51 14.97 1.82 9.42
C ASN A 51 14.26 2.55 8.28
N PHE A 52 13.83 3.78 8.53
CA PHE A 52 13.30 4.68 7.50
C PHE A 52 14.19 5.92 7.41
N ARG A 53 14.89 6.10 6.29
CA ARG A 53 15.82 7.23 6.07
C ARG A 53 16.79 7.45 7.24
N GLY A 54 17.36 6.37 7.77
CA GLY A 54 18.28 6.38 8.91
C GLY A 54 17.62 6.48 10.29
N ARG A 55 16.30 6.65 10.39
CA ARG A 55 15.57 6.59 11.65
C ARG A 55 15.19 5.15 11.98
N ASN A 56 15.65 4.65 13.13
CA ASN A 56 15.23 3.34 13.65
C ASN A 56 13.80 3.42 14.20
N LEU A 57 12.88 2.68 13.56
CA LEU A 57 11.48 2.60 13.94
C LEU A 57 11.21 1.51 14.98
N SER A 58 12.02 0.45 15.02
CA SER A 58 11.90 -0.64 16.01
C SER A 58 12.01 -0.15 17.46
N ARG A 59 12.78 0.92 17.68
CA ARG A 59 13.00 1.53 19.00
C ARG A 59 12.20 2.82 19.21
N ALA A 60 11.37 3.21 18.25
CA ALA A 60 10.60 4.45 18.33
C ALA A 60 9.46 4.33 19.34
N ARG A 61 9.20 5.40 20.09
CA ARG A 61 8.04 5.49 20.98
C ARG A 61 6.73 5.59 20.19
N ASP A 62 5.59 5.36 20.82
CA ASP A 62 4.29 5.35 20.13
C ASP A 62 3.95 6.70 19.48
N ALA A 63 4.32 7.81 20.11
CA ALA A 63 4.17 9.15 19.55
C ALA A 63 5.03 9.34 18.28
N GLU A 64 6.21 8.72 18.24
CA GLU A 64 7.13 8.78 17.11
C GLU A 64 6.66 7.94 15.93
N LEU A 65 6.11 6.75 16.20
CA LEU A 65 5.44 5.92 15.19
C LEU A 65 4.17 6.60 14.69
N THR A 66 3.44 7.32 15.54
CA THR A 66 2.28 8.11 15.13
C THR A 66 2.65 9.22 14.16
N GLU A 67 3.73 9.96 14.43
CA GLU A 67 4.23 10.98 13.51
C GLU A 67 4.75 10.36 12.21
N TYR A 68 5.45 9.22 12.28
CA TYR A 68 5.89 8.48 11.09
C TYR A 68 4.71 8.07 10.20
N ARG A 69 3.67 7.45 10.78
CA ARG A 69 2.45 7.10 10.03
C ARG A 69 1.77 8.32 9.44
N ARG A 70 1.67 9.41 10.20
CA ARG A 70 1.05 10.66 9.73
C ARG A 70 1.81 11.27 8.56
N ALA A 71 3.13 11.38 8.65
CA ALA A 71 3.94 12.10 7.67
C ALA A 71 4.36 11.24 6.47
N GLU A 72 4.68 9.97 6.67
CA GLU A 72 5.44 9.19 5.68
C GLU A 72 4.65 8.04 5.06
N VAL A 73 3.63 7.49 5.74
CA VAL A 73 3.04 6.19 5.35
C VAL A 73 1.63 6.30 4.80
N GLY A 74 1.41 6.12 3.51
CA GLY A 74 0.10 5.86 2.93
C GLY A 74 -0.25 4.37 3.02
N PHE A 75 -1.44 4.04 3.53
CA PHE A 75 -1.93 2.66 3.58
C PHE A 75 -3.18 2.48 2.72
N VAL A 76 -3.19 1.42 1.93
CA VAL A 76 -4.33 0.99 1.12
C VAL A 76 -4.64 -0.45 1.52
N PHE A 77 -5.84 -0.67 2.06
CA PHE A 77 -6.28 -1.99 2.54
C PHE A 77 -7.20 -2.67 1.53
N GLN A 78 -7.24 -4.00 1.56
CA GLN A 78 -8.12 -4.83 0.72
C GLN A 78 -9.62 -4.44 0.83
N PHE A 79 -10.09 -4.07 2.03
CA PHE A 79 -11.49 -3.72 2.29
C PHE A 79 -11.80 -2.21 2.27
N TYR A 80 -10.96 -1.40 1.61
CA TYR A 80 -11.09 0.06 1.43
C TYR A 80 -11.02 0.91 2.72
N ASN A 81 -11.61 0.44 3.82
CA ASN A 81 -11.78 1.12 5.11
C ASN A 81 -12.31 2.55 4.96
N LEU A 82 -13.25 2.79 4.04
CA LEU A 82 -13.91 4.09 3.87
C LEU A 82 -14.97 4.30 4.96
N ILE A 83 -15.16 5.55 5.37
CA ILE A 83 -16.22 5.92 6.32
C ILE A 83 -17.52 6.09 5.52
N PRO A 84 -18.56 5.25 5.75
CA PRO A 84 -19.74 5.21 4.89
C PRO A 84 -20.57 6.50 4.87
N SER A 85 -20.52 7.27 5.95
CA SER A 85 -21.28 8.52 6.12
C SER A 85 -20.61 9.75 5.51
N LEU A 86 -19.45 9.58 4.89
CA LEU A 86 -18.68 10.66 4.27
C LEU A 86 -18.61 10.44 2.77
N THR A 87 -18.65 11.52 2.00
CA THR A 87 -18.41 11.52 0.55
C THR A 87 -16.96 11.11 0.23
N ALA A 88 -16.67 10.84 -1.05
CA ALA A 88 -15.31 10.58 -1.50
C ALA A 88 -14.36 11.73 -1.14
N ARG A 89 -14.77 12.98 -1.36
CA ARG A 89 -14.01 14.18 -0.99
C ARG A 89 -13.73 14.22 0.52
N GLU A 90 -14.74 14.00 1.34
CA GLU A 90 -14.61 14.03 2.80
C GLU A 90 -13.75 12.89 3.34
N ASN A 91 -13.86 11.68 2.78
CA ASN A 91 -12.99 10.56 3.11
C ASN A 91 -11.51 10.89 2.89
N VAL A 92 -11.20 11.62 1.81
CA VAL A 92 -9.83 12.07 1.50
C VAL A 92 -9.42 13.23 2.40
N ALA A 93 -10.32 14.17 2.70
CA ALA A 93 -10.04 15.35 3.53
C ALA A 93 -9.61 15.03 4.97
N ILE A 94 -10.08 13.92 5.56
CA ILE A 94 -9.71 13.55 6.94
C ILE A 94 -8.19 13.49 7.15
N VAL A 95 -7.44 12.99 6.17
CA VAL A 95 -5.98 12.88 6.32
C VAL A 95 -5.25 14.18 6.00
N THR A 96 -5.90 15.11 5.28
CA THR A 96 -5.27 16.38 4.91
C THR A 96 -5.18 17.31 6.12
N GLU A 97 -6.17 17.27 7.02
CA GLU A 97 -6.19 18.05 8.26
C GLU A 97 -5.01 17.78 9.20
N ILE A 98 -4.45 16.55 9.14
CA ILE A 98 -3.32 16.14 9.97
C ILE A 98 -1.99 16.17 9.23
N ALA A 99 -1.96 16.52 7.95
CA ALA A 99 -0.74 16.55 7.14
C ALA A 99 -0.13 17.95 7.09
N LYS A 100 1.21 18.05 7.01
CA LYS A 100 1.91 19.35 6.95
C LYS A 100 1.76 20.05 5.59
N ASN A 101 1.75 19.28 4.50
CA ASN A 101 1.64 19.80 3.13
C ASN A 101 0.78 18.86 2.27
N PRO A 102 -0.53 18.78 2.55
CA PRO A 102 -1.41 17.90 1.80
C PRO A 102 -1.68 18.41 0.38
N MET A 103 -2.03 17.49 -0.51
CA MET A 103 -2.77 17.78 -1.73
C MET A 103 -4.20 18.21 -1.37
N LYS A 104 -4.84 18.96 -2.26
CA LYS A 104 -6.28 19.14 -2.13
C LYS A 104 -6.98 17.80 -2.39
N PRO A 105 -8.07 17.46 -1.67
CA PRO A 105 -8.82 16.23 -1.92
C PRO A 105 -9.22 16.03 -3.39
N GLU A 106 -9.57 17.11 -4.08
CA GLU A 106 -9.92 17.12 -5.50
C GLU A 106 -8.75 16.72 -6.39
N GLU A 107 -7.53 17.20 -6.09
CA GLU A 107 -6.31 16.84 -6.80
C GLU A 107 -6.00 15.35 -6.62
N ALA A 108 -6.09 14.85 -5.39
CA ALA A 108 -5.86 13.43 -5.10
C ALA A 108 -6.89 12.52 -5.78
N LEU A 109 -8.17 12.92 -5.81
CA LEU A 109 -9.22 12.19 -6.52
C LEU A 109 -9.06 12.27 -8.04
N ALA A 110 -8.59 13.38 -8.58
CA ALA A 110 -8.30 13.51 -10.00
C ALA A 110 -7.13 12.61 -10.44
N LEU A 111 -6.08 12.48 -9.62
CA LEU A 111 -4.94 11.58 -9.90
C LEU A 111 -5.37 10.13 -10.09
N VAL A 112 -6.38 9.68 -9.33
CA VAL A 112 -6.96 8.34 -9.43
C VAL A 112 -8.17 8.28 -10.38
N GLY A 113 -8.44 9.33 -11.16
CA GLY A 113 -9.51 9.34 -12.17
C GLY A 113 -10.93 9.39 -11.60
N LEU A 114 -11.14 10.12 -10.50
CA LEU A 114 -12.43 10.28 -9.80
C LEU A 114 -12.87 11.75 -9.65
N HIS A 115 -12.43 12.64 -10.55
CA HIS A 115 -12.79 14.07 -10.52
C HIS A 115 -14.30 14.34 -10.57
N ASP A 116 -15.10 13.48 -11.23
CA ASP A 116 -16.57 13.61 -11.30
C ASP A 116 -17.32 12.92 -10.15
N ARG A 117 -16.60 12.35 -9.17
CA ARG A 117 -17.18 11.51 -8.11
C ARG A 117 -16.98 12.07 -6.70
N LEU A 118 -16.59 13.34 -6.59
CA LEU A 118 -16.23 14.01 -5.33
C LEU A 118 -17.32 13.87 -4.24
N ASP A 119 -18.57 14.12 -4.60
CA ASP A 119 -19.70 14.18 -3.66
C ASP A 119 -20.48 12.86 -3.52
N HIS A 120 -19.94 11.75 -4.05
CA HIS A 120 -20.58 10.43 -3.92
C HIS A 120 -20.19 9.77 -2.59
N PHE A 121 -21.16 9.18 -1.91
CA PHE A 121 -20.93 8.31 -0.75
C PHE A 121 -20.39 6.94 -1.20
N PRO A 122 -19.66 6.19 -0.35
CA PRO A 122 -19.16 4.85 -0.67
C PRO A 122 -20.24 3.90 -1.21
N SER A 123 -21.48 3.97 -0.69
CA SER A 123 -22.61 3.17 -1.17
C SER A 123 -23.04 3.46 -2.62
N GLN A 124 -22.60 4.59 -3.19
CA GLN A 124 -22.87 5.01 -4.56
C GLN A 124 -21.70 4.73 -5.52
N LEU A 125 -20.62 4.13 -5.01
CA LEU A 125 -19.40 3.86 -5.75
C LEU A 125 -19.22 2.35 -5.96
N SER A 126 -18.73 1.96 -7.14
CA SER A 126 -18.30 0.57 -7.37
C SER A 126 -17.09 0.20 -6.51
N GLY A 127 -16.80 -1.10 -6.34
CA GLY A 127 -15.65 -1.56 -5.55
C GLY A 127 -14.32 -0.93 -6.01
N GLY A 128 -14.06 -0.89 -7.32
CA GLY A 128 -12.85 -0.24 -7.84
C GLY A 128 -12.83 1.28 -7.69
N GLN A 129 -14.00 1.94 -7.68
CA GLN A 129 -14.06 3.35 -7.34
C GLN A 129 -13.76 3.56 -5.86
N GLN A 130 -14.30 2.74 -4.96
CA GLN A 130 -14.00 2.80 -3.52
C GLN A 130 -12.52 2.54 -3.24
N GLN A 131 -11.92 1.55 -3.90
CA GLN A 131 -10.48 1.29 -3.81
C GLN A 131 -9.65 2.50 -4.26
N ARG A 132 -10.06 3.15 -5.37
CA ARG A 132 -9.40 4.37 -5.85
C ARG A 132 -9.59 5.56 -4.89
N VAL A 133 -10.73 5.70 -4.22
CA VAL A 133 -10.89 6.68 -3.12
C VAL A 133 -9.93 6.35 -1.96
N ALA A 134 -9.75 5.08 -1.61
CA ALA A 134 -8.79 4.67 -0.58
C ALA A 134 -7.35 5.01 -0.97
N ILE A 135 -6.97 4.82 -2.24
CA ILE A 135 -5.68 5.26 -2.80
C ILE A 135 -5.56 6.79 -2.72
N ALA A 136 -6.56 7.54 -3.17
CA ALA A 136 -6.57 9.01 -3.09
C ALA A 136 -6.37 9.50 -1.64
N ARG A 137 -7.05 8.88 -0.67
CA ARG A 137 -6.86 9.17 0.75
C ARG A 137 -5.45 8.84 1.22
N ALA A 138 -4.86 7.74 0.79
CA ALA A 138 -3.49 7.38 1.17
C ALA A 138 -2.45 8.40 0.66
N ILE A 139 -2.63 8.90 -0.58
CA ILE A 139 -1.67 9.78 -1.25
C ILE A 139 -1.87 11.26 -0.95
N ALA A 140 -3.06 11.66 -0.47
CA ALA A 140 -3.40 13.07 -0.27
C ALA A 140 -2.45 13.79 0.70
N LYS A 141 -1.77 13.05 1.58
CA LYS A 141 -0.76 13.61 2.49
C LYS A 141 0.67 13.64 1.93
N ARG A 142 0.86 13.22 0.67
CA ARG A 142 2.17 13.08 -0.01
C ARG A 142 3.14 12.15 0.73
N PRO A 143 2.76 10.88 0.97
CA PRO A 143 3.58 9.96 1.75
C PRO A 143 4.90 9.62 1.03
N GLY A 144 5.95 9.40 1.82
CA GLY A 144 7.22 8.84 1.35
C GLY A 144 7.13 7.36 0.95
N VAL A 145 6.20 6.61 1.57
CA VAL A 145 5.92 5.20 1.28
C VAL A 145 4.42 4.93 1.13
N LEU A 146 4.03 4.18 0.11
CA LEU A 146 2.67 3.69 -0.14
C LEU A 146 2.65 2.16 0.00
N LEU A 147 1.89 1.68 0.97
CA LEU A 147 1.78 0.26 1.31
C LEU A 147 0.38 -0.24 0.96
N CYS A 148 0.31 -1.19 0.02
CA CYS A 148 -0.93 -1.73 -0.51
C CYS A 148 -1.10 -3.20 -0.12
N ASP A 149 -2.13 -3.49 0.69
CA ASP A 149 -2.52 -4.84 1.08
C ASP A 149 -3.60 -5.38 0.16
N GLU A 150 -3.23 -6.32 -0.73
CA GLU A 150 -4.14 -7.01 -1.65
C GLU A 150 -5.11 -6.04 -2.37
N PRO A 151 -4.61 -4.99 -3.05
CA PRO A 151 -5.46 -3.88 -3.50
C PRO A 151 -6.50 -4.27 -4.56
N THR A 152 -6.37 -5.45 -5.16
CA THR A 152 -7.29 -6.01 -6.16
C THR A 152 -8.04 -7.24 -5.66
N GLY A 153 -7.81 -7.69 -4.42
CA GLY A 153 -8.31 -8.98 -3.93
C GLY A 153 -9.83 -9.10 -3.79
N ALA A 154 -10.56 -7.99 -3.88
CA ALA A 154 -12.03 -7.95 -3.83
C ALA A 154 -12.67 -7.50 -5.17
N LEU A 155 -11.89 -7.44 -6.25
CA LEU A 155 -12.29 -6.85 -7.52
C LEU A 155 -12.26 -7.87 -8.65
N ASP A 156 -13.14 -7.67 -9.64
CA ASP A 156 -13.03 -8.38 -10.92
C ASP A 156 -11.81 -7.89 -11.70
N SER A 157 -11.55 -8.60 -12.80
CA SER A 157 -10.49 -8.30 -13.74
C SER A 157 -10.37 -6.83 -14.11
N ALA A 158 -11.32 -6.36 -14.90
CA ALA A 158 -11.20 -5.09 -15.59
C ALA A 158 -11.07 -3.97 -14.56
N THR A 159 -11.78 -4.11 -13.45
CA THR A 159 -11.70 -3.18 -12.32
C THR A 159 -10.33 -3.23 -11.62
N GLY A 160 -9.73 -4.40 -11.47
CA GLY A 160 -8.37 -4.60 -10.94
C GLY A 160 -7.30 -3.87 -11.76
N VAL A 161 -7.36 -3.91 -13.10
CA VAL A 161 -6.43 -3.18 -13.98
C VAL A 161 -6.45 -1.70 -13.60
N VAL A 162 -7.64 -1.10 -13.55
CA VAL A 162 -7.82 0.34 -13.31
C VAL A 162 -7.28 0.76 -11.94
N VAL A 163 -7.37 -0.10 -10.93
CA VAL A 163 -6.76 0.14 -9.61
C VAL A 163 -5.24 0.09 -9.68
N LEU A 164 -4.67 -0.91 -10.36
CA LEU A 164 -3.24 -1.03 -10.54
C LEU A 164 -2.65 0.13 -11.37
N GLU A 165 -3.37 0.61 -12.38
CA GLU A 165 -3.03 1.83 -13.13
C GLU A 165 -2.97 3.06 -12.22
N ALA A 166 -3.93 3.19 -11.28
CA ALA A 166 -3.90 4.29 -10.31
C ALA A 166 -2.66 4.20 -9.40
N ILE A 167 -2.31 3.01 -8.92
CA ILE A 167 -1.11 2.79 -8.09
C ILE A 167 0.17 3.08 -8.88
N ASP A 168 0.27 2.58 -10.12
CA ASP A 168 1.42 2.83 -11.01
C ASP A 168 1.59 4.32 -11.29
N ARG A 169 0.51 4.99 -11.68
CA ARG A 169 0.50 6.42 -11.96
C ARG A 169 0.96 7.23 -10.75
N VAL A 170 0.43 6.93 -9.56
CA VAL A 170 0.83 7.56 -8.30
C VAL A 170 2.33 7.38 -8.05
N ASN A 171 2.85 6.15 -8.20
CA ASN A 171 4.27 5.88 -8.02
C ASN A 171 5.13 6.70 -8.99
N ARG A 172 4.75 6.74 -10.28
CA ARG A 172 5.51 7.45 -11.32
C ARG A 172 5.44 8.97 -11.18
N GLU A 173 4.27 9.53 -10.86
CA GLU A 173 4.09 10.98 -10.75
C GLU A 173 4.61 11.57 -9.44
N LEU A 174 4.49 10.83 -8.32
CA LEU A 174 4.89 11.33 -7.00
C LEU A 174 6.27 10.86 -6.55
N GLY A 175 6.83 9.82 -7.19
CA GLY A 175 8.09 9.20 -6.75
C GLY A 175 7.97 8.52 -5.38
N THR A 176 6.75 8.22 -4.93
CA THR A 176 6.51 7.51 -3.68
C THR A 176 7.03 6.08 -3.78
N ALA A 177 7.78 5.63 -2.77
CA ALA A 177 8.18 4.23 -2.69
C ALA A 177 6.94 3.36 -2.44
N THR A 178 6.67 2.38 -3.30
CA THR A 178 5.42 1.64 -3.29
C THR A 178 5.67 0.15 -3.10
N ALA A 179 4.99 -0.47 -2.14
CA ALA A 179 4.97 -1.91 -1.96
C ALA A 179 3.55 -2.44 -2.09
N VAL A 180 3.35 -3.41 -2.98
CA VAL A 180 2.08 -4.11 -3.16
C VAL A 180 2.26 -5.54 -2.71
N ILE A 181 1.48 -6.00 -1.73
CA ILE A 181 1.43 -7.43 -1.38
C ILE A 181 0.26 -8.08 -2.12
N THR A 182 0.49 -9.27 -2.67
CA THR A 182 -0.54 -10.04 -3.36
C THR A 182 -0.16 -11.52 -3.44
N HIS A 183 -1.13 -12.36 -3.79
CA HIS A 183 -0.91 -13.74 -4.23
C HIS A 183 -1.09 -13.92 -5.75
N ASN A 184 -1.49 -12.87 -6.48
CA ASN A 184 -1.63 -12.91 -7.93
C ASN A 184 -0.27 -12.67 -8.60
N ALA A 185 0.24 -13.69 -9.30
CA ALA A 185 1.55 -13.64 -9.95
C ALA A 185 1.60 -12.70 -11.15
N ASP A 186 0.48 -12.42 -11.82
CA ASP A 186 0.45 -11.56 -13.01
C ASP A 186 0.77 -10.10 -12.65
N ILE A 187 0.44 -9.69 -11.41
CA ILE A 187 0.78 -8.37 -10.85
C ILE A 187 2.31 -8.19 -10.69
N ALA A 188 3.09 -9.27 -10.60
CA ALA A 188 4.54 -9.19 -10.46
C ALA A 188 5.19 -8.45 -11.64
N ALA A 189 4.61 -8.54 -12.85
CA ALA A 189 5.19 -7.96 -14.05
C ALA A 189 5.17 -6.42 -14.10
N MET A 190 4.33 -5.74 -13.31
CA MET A 190 4.33 -4.27 -13.21
C MET A 190 5.32 -3.74 -12.17
N ALA A 191 6.00 -4.60 -11.41
CA ALA A 191 6.95 -4.19 -10.39
C ALA A 191 8.36 -3.97 -10.95
N SER A 192 9.14 -3.14 -10.27
CA SER A 192 10.59 -3.01 -10.51
C SER A 192 11.32 -4.23 -9.93
N ARG A 193 10.89 -4.67 -8.74
CA ARG A 193 11.34 -5.91 -8.11
C ARG A 193 10.16 -6.74 -7.61
N VAL A 194 10.31 -8.05 -7.69
CA VAL A 194 9.38 -9.03 -7.15
C VAL A 194 10.07 -9.77 -6.03
N ILE A 195 9.44 -9.82 -4.87
CA ILE A 195 9.98 -10.44 -3.66
C ILE A 195 9.07 -11.59 -3.28
N HIS A 196 9.59 -12.81 -3.41
CA HIS A 196 8.83 -14.02 -3.13
C HIS A 196 8.90 -14.33 -1.64
N VAL A 197 7.76 -14.33 -0.97
CA VAL A 197 7.64 -14.54 0.47
C VAL A 197 6.92 -15.87 0.73
N SER A 198 7.60 -16.78 1.45
CA SER A 198 7.05 -18.09 1.82
C SER A 198 7.47 -18.45 3.24
N ASP A 199 6.54 -18.98 4.05
CA ASP A 199 6.78 -19.44 5.42
C ASP A 199 7.60 -18.48 6.28
N GLY A 200 7.33 -17.17 6.17
CA GLY A 200 7.99 -16.12 6.93
C GLY A 200 9.38 -15.73 6.44
N HIS A 201 9.84 -16.25 5.30
CA HIS A 201 11.13 -15.93 4.70
C HIS A 201 10.96 -15.26 3.34
N ILE A 202 11.99 -14.52 2.90
CA ILE A 202 12.15 -14.12 1.49
C ILE A 202 12.92 -15.24 0.79
N GLY A 203 12.26 -15.92 -0.15
CA GLY A 203 12.84 -17.04 -0.90
C GLY A 203 13.66 -16.60 -2.11
N SER A 204 13.17 -15.60 -2.85
CA SER A 204 13.87 -15.03 -3.99
C SER A 204 13.51 -13.55 -4.19
N VAL A 205 14.42 -12.82 -4.83
CA VAL A 205 14.21 -11.45 -5.29
C VAL A 205 14.51 -11.41 -6.79
N GLU A 206 13.54 -11.02 -7.59
CA GLU A 206 13.65 -10.88 -9.03
C GLU A 206 13.59 -9.40 -9.41
N VAL A 207 14.44 -8.98 -10.34
CA VAL A 207 14.46 -7.60 -10.85
C VAL A 207 13.92 -7.63 -12.27
N ASN A 208 12.83 -6.91 -12.52
CA ASN A 208 12.28 -6.80 -13.87
C ASN A 208 13.12 -5.81 -14.68
N ALA A 209 13.66 -6.26 -15.81
CA ALA A 209 14.41 -5.40 -16.73
C ALA A 209 13.55 -4.26 -17.30
N ALA A 210 12.25 -4.52 -17.49
CA ALA A 210 11.25 -3.54 -17.87
C ALA A 210 9.94 -3.85 -17.17
N ARG A 211 9.29 -2.82 -16.62
CA ARG A 211 7.96 -2.94 -16.00
C ARG A 211 6.90 -2.98 -17.10
N LYS A 212 5.97 -3.94 -17.03
CA LYS A 212 4.76 -3.92 -17.87
C LYS A 212 3.79 -2.86 -17.37
N SER A 213 3.04 -2.26 -18.28
CA SER A 213 1.86 -1.47 -17.93
C SER A 213 0.82 -2.38 -17.29
N PRO A 214 0.07 -1.91 -16.27
CA PRO A 214 -1.04 -2.69 -15.72
C PRO A 214 -2.07 -3.14 -16.76
N SER A 215 -2.24 -2.39 -17.85
CA SER A 215 -3.11 -2.73 -18.98
C SER A 215 -2.66 -3.97 -19.78
N GLU A 216 -1.40 -4.38 -19.63
CA GLU A 216 -0.82 -5.58 -20.28
C GLU A 216 -0.87 -6.82 -19.37
N ILE A 217 -1.41 -6.67 -18.16
CA ILE A 217 -1.59 -7.76 -17.21
C ILE A 217 -2.88 -8.48 -17.57
N HIS A 218 -2.79 -9.78 -17.80
CA HIS A 218 -3.92 -10.66 -18.04
C HIS A 218 -3.92 -11.74 -16.96
N TRP A 219 -5.05 -11.93 -16.29
CA TRP A 219 -5.28 -12.98 -15.29
C TRP A 219 -6.57 -13.74 -15.62
#